data_AF-A0A9W7BLS0-F1
#
_entry.id   AF-A0A9W7BLS0-F1
#
_cell.length_a   1.000
_cell.length_b   1.000
_cell.length_c   1.000
_cell.angle_alpha   90.00
_cell.angle_beta   90.00
_cell.angle_gamma   90.00
#
_symmetry.space_group_name_H-M   'P 1'
#
loop_
_entity.id
_entity.type
_entity.pdbx_description
1 polymer ?
#
loop_
_entity_poly.entity_id
_entity_poly.type
_entity_poly.pdbx_seq_one_letter_code
_entity_poly.pdbx_strand_id
1 'polypeptide(L)'
;MIFSATVILLGILVSTSASGTGTSLDPCVPDDCGVGATSCVFDVKLVAVGNAVAYYVFDACPGVQQPTLGLKRGVTYRFNQYDSTNIMHPLGLAYYTDGAHNDVDELEPMIVPPGTTSTCNTNNGCPAPMYYQGETFQGNFVASGGGGADFGLDAYEPFFKYPDFAWGGPDAGPNTIPAVSPSGAAVTAPLNWNMRITQTATDFDQDFFYFCHIHTGMSGRIKQLAADGTILSPNDFPALFPASLYPAPEYKVVSTGQEQICGTVGLNTFFEDTHNGKCPTSFICTEGLSFDTESANFNECLDAMDCAMQFNMIIVPNATDPIVTFVHSMVPHHINAIQMCKTLMQTGLEDDAFLALCWNIVNTQSLQIMEMNEYLASNSVPEGSAKCFDTPADALAGSAEPFSNQEPFFISITVFVVATFVVAVGSFFAARRYFEGNKEANVVRGKSVKMVDNNAL
;
A
#
# COMPACT_ATOMS: atom_id res chain seq x y z
N MET A 1 -42.54 12.70 -43.55
CA MET A 1 -41.28 12.83 -42.79
C MET A 1 -40.84 11.42 -42.41
N ILE A 2 -39.73 10.97 -43.00
CA ILE A 2 -39.17 9.63 -42.82
C ILE A 2 -38.32 9.68 -41.55
N PHE A 3 -38.70 8.93 -40.52
CA PHE A 3 -37.85 8.75 -39.33
C PHE A 3 -36.81 7.67 -39.64
N SER A 4 -35.55 8.10 -39.75
CA SER A 4 -34.39 7.20 -39.86
C SER A 4 -34.04 6.72 -38.46
N ALA A 5 -34.25 5.43 -38.18
CA ALA A 5 -33.78 4.78 -36.97
C ALA A 5 -32.30 4.43 -37.15
N THR A 6 -31.41 5.21 -36.53
CA THR A 6 -29.99 4.88 -36.42
C THR A 6 -29.84 3.80 -35.35
N VAL A 7 -29.61 2.56 -35.78
CA VAL A 7 -29.19 1.47 -34.89
C VAL A 7 -27.75 1.76 -34.48
N ILE A 8 -27.55 2.15 -33.22
CA ILE A 8 -26.23 2.22 -32.60
C ILE A 8 -25.78 0.76 -32.43
N LEU A 9 -24.87 0.33 -33.29
CA LEU A 9 -24.19 -0.96 -33.18
C LEU A 9 -23.27 -0.86 -31.97
N LEU A 10 -23.73 -1.36 -30.82
CA LEU A 10 -22.91 -1.52 -29.63
C LEU A 10 -21.76 -2.46 -30.00
N GLY A 11 -20.56 -1.90 -30.10
CA GLY A 11 -19.35 -2.69 -30.31
C GLY A 11 -19.25 -3.70 -29.18
N ILE A 12 -19.34 -4.98 -29.53
CA ILE A 12 -19.01 -6.07 -28.62
C ILE A 12 -17.53 -5.87 -28.28
N LEU A 13 -17.25 -5.29 -27.11
CA LEU A 13 -15.96 -5.45 -26.46
C LEU A 13 -15.72 -6.95 -26.38
N VAL A 14 -14.65 -7.40 -27.01
CA VAL A 14 -14.11 -8.73 -26.79
C VAL A 14 -13.82 -8.82 -25.30
N SER A 15 -14.69 -9.50 -24.55
CA SER A 15 -14.41 -9.91 -23.20
C SER A 15 -13.20 -10.83 -23.27
N THR A 16 -12.02 -10.29 -22.97
CA THR A 16 -10.82 -11.06 -22.67
C THR A 16 -11.17 -11.93 -21.48
N SER A 17 -11.34 -13.22 -21.74
CA SER A 17 -11.62 -14.20 -20.70
C SER A 17 -10.36 -14.34 -19.85
N ALA A 18 -10.31 -13.60 -18.74
CA ALA A 18 -9.32 -13.76 -17.70
C ALA A 18 -9.14 -15.26 -17.38
N SER A 19 -7.89 -15.69 -17.25
CA SER A 19 -7.58 -17.12 -17.15
C SER A 19 -7.84 -17.75 -15.77
N GLY A 20 -8.27 -16.98 -14.76
CA GLY A 20 -8.63 -17.49 -13.42
C GLY A 20 -9.60 -16.59 -12.66
N THR A 21 -10.16 -17.10 -11.56
CA THR A 21 -11.11 -16.42 -10.66
C THR A 21 -10.45 -15.58 -9.57
N GLY A 22 -9.11 -15.54 -9.51
CA GLY A 22 -8.37 -14.75 -8.54
C GLY A 22 -8.33 -15.37 -7.14
N THR A 23 -8.56 -16.68 -7.03
CA THR A 23 -8.48 -17.43 -5.77
C THR A 23 -7.17 -18.21 -5.67
N SER A 24 -6.80 -18.70 -4.48
CA SER A 24 -5.61 -19.55 -4.33
C SER A 24 -5.65 -20.84 -5.17
N LEU A 25 -6.85 -21.36 -5.45
CA LEU A 25 -7.06 -22.57 -6.26
C LEU A 25 -7.08 -22.28 -7.76
N ASP A 26 -7.32 -21.03 -8.13
CA ASP A 26 -7.51 -20.60 -9.50
C ASP A 26 -6.99 -19.15 -9.65
N PRO A 27 -5.65 -18.98 -9.57
CA PRO A 27 -5.03 -17.67 -9.55
C PRO A 27 -5.11 -17.01 -10.94
N CYS A 28 -5.26 -15.70 -10.96
CA CYS A 28 -5.31 -14.94 -12.21
C CYS A 28 -3.94 -14.91 -12.90
N VAL A 29 -3.90 -15.31 -14.16
CA VAL A 29 -2.71 -15.25 -15.03
C VAL A 29 -3.06 -14.38 -16.26
N PRO A 30 -2.13 -13.55 -16.76
CA PRO A 30 -2.40 -12.74 -17.94
C PRO A 30 -2.63 -13.60 -19.18
N ASP A 31 -3.50 -13.14 -20.08
CA ASP A 31 -3.83 -13.84 -21.33
C ASP A 31 -2.62 -13.97 -22.27
N ASP A 32 -1.68 -13.03 -22.20
CA ASP A 32 -0.42 -13.08 -22.95
C ASP A 32 0.56 -14.14 -22.43
N CYS A 33 0.22 -14.80 -21.32
CA CYS A 33 1.06 -15.77 -20.64
C CYS A 33 0.80 -17.22 -21.06
N GLY A 34 0.76 -17.46 -22.37
CA GLY A 34 0.57 -18.79 -22.96
C GLY A 34 1.72 -19.78 -22.72
N VAL A 35 1.62 -20.98 -23.29
CA VAL A 35 2.71 -21.98 -23.24
C VAL A 35 3.93 -21.46 -24.00
N GLY A 36 5.09 -21.47 -23.34
CA GLY A 36 6.35 -20.99 -23.92
C GLY A 36 6.54 -19.47 -23.89
N ALA A 37 5.66 -18.72 -23.22
CA ALA A 37 5.86 -17.30 -22.98
C ALA A 37 7.14 -17.07 -22.15
N THR A 38 7.95 -16.09 -22.53
CA THR A 38 9.15 -15.65 -21.78
C THR A 38 8.91 -14.36 -21.02
N SER A 39 7.85 -13.62 -21.37
CA SER A 39 7.41 -12.40 -20.70
C SER A 39 5.89 -12.34 -20.69
N CYS A 40 5.30 -11.85 -19.60
CA CYS A 40 3.86 -11.64 -19.44
C CYS A 40 3.59 -10.29 -18.77
N VAL A 41 2.39 -9.73 -18.99
CA VAL A 41 2.06 -8.37 -18.53
C VAL A 41 0.83 -8.37 -17.63
N PHE A 42 0.95 -7.76 -16.46
CA PHE A 42 -0.18 -7.36 -15.62
C PHE A 42 -0.36 -5.85 -15.71
N ASP A 43 -1.50 -5.39 -16.17
CA ASP A 43 -1.91 -3.99 -16.04
C ASP A 43 -2.57 -3.79 -14.67
N VAL A 44 -2.00 -2.89 -13.89
CA VAL A 44 -2.34 -2.65 -12.47
C VAL A 44 -3.13 -1.36 -12.36
N LYS A 45 -4.24 -1.41 -11.62
CA LYS A 45 -5.02 -0.23 -11.23
C LYS A 45 -5.43 -0.37 -9.77
N LEU A 46 -6.00 0.69 -9.22
CA LEU A 46 -6.62 0.65 -7.91
C LEU A 46 -8.09 1.02 -7.97
N VAL A 47 -8.86 0.48 -7.03
CA VAL A 47 -10.23 0.91 -6.76
C VAL A 47 -10.31 1.48 -5.35
N ALA A 48 -10.71 2.74 -5.22
CA ALA A 48 -10.85 3.40 -3.92
C ALA A 48 -12.13 2.99 -3.18
N VAL A 49 -13.21 2.72 -3.91
CA VAL A 49 -14.54 2.49 -3.34
C VAL A 49 -14.78 1.05 -2.94
N GLY A 50 -15.61 0.87 -1.90
CA GLY A 50 -16.08 -0.43 -1.43
C GLY A 50 -15.00 -1.26 -0.72
N ASN A 51 -13.95 -0.61 -0.21
CA ASN A 51 -12.87 -1.24 0.57
C ASN A 51 -12.29 -0.25 1.59
N ALA A 52 -11.39 -0.73 2.45
CA ALA A 52 -10.83 0.05 3.55
C ALA A 52 -9.87 1.17 3.10
N VAL A 53 -8.98 0.90 2.14
CA VAL A 53 -7.92 1.81 1.68
C VAL A 53 -8.14 2.15 0.19
N ALA A 54 -7.32 1.62 -0.71
CA ALA A 54 -7.63 1.47 -2.12
C ALA A 54 -7.02 0.14 -2.56
N TYR A 55 -7.80 -0.78 -3.10
CA TYR A 55 -7.33 -2.14 -3.39
C TYR A 55 -6.81 -2.26 -4.82
N TYR A 56 -5.68 -2.96 -4.98
CA TYR A 56 -5.16 -3.32 -6.30
C TYR A 56 -6.17 -4.18 -7.05
N VAL A 57 -6.39 -3.85 -8.32
CA VAL A 57 -7.12 -4.65 -9.30
C VAL A 57 -6.23 -4.82 -10.53
N PHE A 58 -6.46 -5.90 -11.27
CA PHE A 58 -5.65 -6.24 -12.42
C PHE A 58 -6.58 -6.49 -13.60
N ASP A 59 -6.23 -6.00 -14.79
CA ASP A 59 -7.06 -6.23 -15.99
C ASP A 59 -7.16 -7.72 -16.34
N ALA A 60 -6.14 -8.50 -15.97
CA ALA A 60 -6.14 -9.96 -16.04
C ALA A 60 -7.09 -10.65 -15.04
N CYS A 61 -7.79 -9.89 -14.18
CA CYS A 61 -8.65 -10.40 -13.11
C CYS A 61 -9.86 -9.46 -12.85
N PRO A 62 -10.75 -9.29 -13.84
CA PRO A 62 -11.82 -8.30 -13.78
C PRO A 62 -12.80 -8.60 -12.64
N GLY A 63 -13.15 -7.56 -11.88
CA GLY A 63 -14.14 -7.63 -10.79
C GLY A 63 -13.63 -8.22 -9.48
N VAL A 64 -12.34 -8.57 -9.39
CA VAL A 64 -11.75 -9.10 -8.15
C VAL A 64 -10.76 -8.08 -7.59
N GLN A 65 -11.09 -7.50 -6.42
CA GLN A 65 -10.16 -6.65 -5.66
C GLN A 65 -9.13 -7.51 -4.95
N GLN A 66 -7.86 -7.11 -4.93
CA GLN A 66 -6.71 -7.85 -4.38
C GLN A 66 -6.76 -9.36 -4.71
N PRO A 67 -6.76 -9.75 -5.98
CA PRO A 67 -6.84 -11.15 -6.38
C PRO A 67 -5.57 -11.92 -6.04
N THR A 68 -5.67 -13.25 -5.98
CA THR A 68 -4.47 -14.09 -6.06
C THR A 68 -3.97 -14.14 -7.49
N LEU A 69 -2.68 -13.84 -7.71
CA LEU A 69 -2.03 -13.88 -9.02
C LEU A 69 -1.20 -15.14 -9.20
N GLY A 70 -1.04 -15.60 -10.43
CA GLY A 70 -0.24 -16.78 -10.78
C GLY A 70 0.99 -16.39 -11.59
N LEU A 71 2.19 -16.69 -11.07
CA LEU A 71 3.46 -16.40 -11.74
C LEU A 71 4.22 -17.69 -12.08
N LYS A 72 4.45 -17.93 -13.37
CA LYS A 72 5.25 -19.06 -13.87
C LYS A 72 6.74 -18.84 -13.58
N ARG A 73 7.40 -19.85 -13.01
CA ARG A 73 8.85 -19.81 -12.78
C ARG A 73 9.63 -19.65 -14.08
N GLY A 74 10.66 -18.80 -14.08
CA GLY A 74 11.52 -18.53 -15.22
C GLY A 74 10.92 -17.59 -16.29
N VAL A 75 9.68 -17.12 -16.09
CA VAL A 75 9.02 -16.12 -16.93
C VAL A 75 9.17 -14.75 -16.29
N THR A 76 9.41 -13.72 -17.11
CA THR A 76 9.48 -12.34 -16.63
C THR A 76 8.09 -11.72 -16.62
N TYR A 77 7.64 -11.25 -15.48
CA TYR A 77 6.37 -10.53 -15.35
C TYR A 77 6.64 -9.04 -15.27
N ARG A 78 5.90 -8.27 -16.06
CA ARG A 78 5.87 -6.80 -16.03
C ARG A 78 4.55 -6.35 -15.42
N PHE A 79 4.61 -5.61 -14.33
CA PHE A 79 3.48 -4.96 -13.70
C PHE A 79 3.44 -3.50 -14.14
N ASN A 80 2.56 -3.17 -15.10
CA ASN A 80 2.36 -1.82 -15.59
C ASN A 80 1.52 -1.03 -14.58
N GLN A 81 2.11 0.01 -13.99
CA GLN A 81 1.45 0.93 -13.07
C GLN A 81 1.18 2.26 -13.79
N TYR A 82 0.58 2.17 -14.98
CA TYR A 82 0.37 3.33 -15.87
C TYR A 82 -0.95 4.03 -15.62
N ASP A 83 -1.91 3.33 -15.02
CA ASP A 83 -3.18 3.94 -14.66
C ASP A 83 -2.96 5.00 -13.58
N SER A 84 -3.63 6.15 -13.70
CA SER A 84 -3.44 7.31 -12.81
C SER A 84 -3.74 6.98 -11.35
N THR A 85 -4.55 5.96 -11.08
CA THR A 85 -4.84 5.47 -9.73
C THR A 85 -3.61 4.93 -8.99
N ASN A 86 -2.53 4.57 -9.71
CA ASN A 86 -1.27 4.07 -9.10
C ASN A 86 -0.42 5.17 -8.45
N ILE A 87 -0.79 6.46 -8.55
CA ILE A 87 -0.13 7.54 -7.80
C ILE A 87 -0.10 7.19 -6.31
N MET A 88 1.06 7.31 -5.66
CA MET A 88 1.31 6.90 -4.26
C MET A 88 1.27 5.38 -4.00
N HIS A 89 1.17 4.52 -5.02
CA HIS A 89 1.01 3.07 -4.81
C HIS A 89 2.03 2.18 -5.54
N PRO A 90 3.35 2.40 -5.33
CA PRO A 90 4.39 1.52 -5.87
C PRO A 90 4.19 0.07 -5.42
N LEU A 91 3.87 -0.79 -6.38
CA LEU A 91 3.69 -2.23 -6.18
C LEU A 91 5.01 -2.91 -5.83
N GLY A 92 5.14 -3.33 -4.58
CA GLY A 92 6.25 -4.12 -4.05
C GLY A 92 5.96 -5.62 -4.03
N LEU A 93 7.01 -6.40 -3.79
CA LEU A 93 6.92 -7.85 -3.59
C LEU A 93 7.64 -8.25 -2.30
N ALA A 94 7.03 -9.11 -1.49
CA ALA A 94 7.60 -9.57 -0.23
C ALA A 94 7.36 -11.04 0.03
N TYR A 95 8.21 -11.68 0.84
CA TYR A 95 8.01 -13.07 1.25
C TYR A 95 6.89 -13.21 2.30
N TYR A 96 6.50 -12.11 2.93
CA TYR A 96 5.46 -12.04 3.94
C TYR A 96 4.55 -10.82 3.71
N THR A 97 3.35 -10.87 4.28
CA THR A 97 2.32 -9.83 4.14
C THR A 97 2.81 -8.45 4.57
N ASP A 98 2.42 -7.45 3.79
CA ASP A 98 2.66 -6.01 3.91
C ASP A 98 4.15 -5.59 3.95
N GLY A 99 5.08 -6.52 3.67
CA GLY A 99 6.47 -6.21 3.35
C GLY A 99 7.09 -5.14 4.26
N ALA A 100 7.41 -3.99 3.66
CA ALA A 100 8.02 -2.82 4.29
C ALA A 100 7.37 -2.39 5.62
N HIS A 101 6.07 -2.65 5.80
CA HIS A 101 5.30 -2.18 6.96
C HIS A 101 5.41 -3.09 8.19
N ASN A 102 6.02 -4.28 8.07
CA ASN A 102 6.00 -5.31 9.11
C ASN A 102 7.38 -5.80 9.59
N ASP A 103 8.47 -5.12 9.22
CA ASP A 103 9.86 -5.57 9.53
C ASP A 103 10.07 -7.04 9.09
N VAL A 104 9.57 -7.36 7.90
CA VAL A 104 9.66 -8.70 7.28
C VAL A 104 10.45 -8.63 5.99
N ASP A 105 11.04 -9.77 5.61
CA ASP A 105 11.84 -9.88 4.41
C ASP A 105 11.03 -9.61 3.14
N GLU A 106 11.42 -8.57 2.42
CA GLU A 106 10.96 -8.26 1.07
C GLU A 106 11.72 -9.08 0.02
N LEU A 107 11.18 -9.14 -1.21
CA LEU A 107 11.97 -9.64 -2.33
C LEU A 107 12.96 -8.55 -2.71
N GLU A 108 14.21 -8.71 -2.31
CA GLU A 108 15.29 -7.79 -2.63
C GLU A 108 16.52 -8.53 -3.15
N PRO A 109 17.40 -7.87 -3.92
CA PRO A 109 18.53 -8.56 -4.53
C PRO A 109 19.50 -9.23 -3.54
N MET A 110 19.52 -8.76 -2.28
CA MET A 110 20.36 -9.27 -1.20
C MET A 110 19.64 -10.21 -0.23
N ILE A 111 18.34 -10.42 -0.39
CA ILE A 111 17.54 -11.23 0.54
C ILE A 111 17.31 -12.60 -0.07
N VAL A 112 17.85 -13.61 0.60
CA VAL A 112 17.75 -15.00 0.17
C VAL A 112 16.32 -15.49 0.38
N PRO A 113 15.69 -16.18 -0.59
CA PRO A 113 14.37 -16.74 -0.40
C PRO A 113 14.30 -17.61 0.87
N PRO A 114 13.31 -17.41 1.76
CA PRO A 114 13.26 -18.11 3.05
C PRO A 114 13.26 -19.62 2.90
N GLY A 115 14.07 -20.29 3.72
CA GLY A 115 14.16 -21.75 3.75
C GLY A 115 14.94 -22.37 2.58
N THR A 116 15.59 -21.57 1.72
CA THR A 116 16.44 -22.06 0.63
C THR A 116 17.91 -22.20 1.03
N THR A 117 18.67 -22.88 0.17
CA THR A 117 20.15 -22.98 0.31
C THR A 117 20.89 -22.01 -0.61
N SER A 118 20.15 -21.09 -1.24
CA SER A 118 20.69 -20.15 -2.21
C SER A 118 21.70 -19.18 -1.58
N THR A 119 22.75 -18.86 -2.33
CA THR A 119 23.75 -17.85 -1.97
C THR A 119 23.62 -16.61 -2.86
N CYS A 120 22.43 -16.37 -3.41
CA CYS A 120 22.16 -15.27 -4.34
C CYS A 120 22.43 -13.89 -3.74
N ASN A 121 22.45 -13.76 -2.41
CA ASN A 121 22.80 -12.51 -1.74
C ASN A 121 24.27 -12.12 -1.93
N THR A 122 25.17 -13.09 -2.18
CA THR A 122 26.61 -12.82 -2.32
C THR A 122 26.96 -12.03 -3.59
N ASN A 123 26.06 -12.02 -4.57
CA ASN A 123 26.23 -11.32 -5.84
C ASN A 123 25.03 -10.42 -6.20
N ASN A 124 24.20 -10.07 -5.21
CA ASN A 124 22.94 -9.33 -5.42
C ASN A 124 22.04 -9.98 -6.49
N GLY A 125 22.06 -11.31 -6.60
CA GLY A 125 21.37 -12.07 -7.64
C GLY A 125 20.05 -12.67 -7.19
N CYS A 126 19.54 -12.34 -6.00
CA CYS A 126 18.26 -12.88 -5.55
C CYS A 126 17.12 -12.32 -6.40
N PRO A 127 16.07 -13.13 -6.69
CA PRO A 127 14.89 -12.65 -7.41
C PRO A 127 14.25 -11.46 -6.70
N ALA A 128 14.21 -10.32 -7.38
CA ALA A 128 13.73 -9.06 -6.84
C ALA A 128 12.95 -8.25 -7.89
N PRO A 129 11.93 -7.46 -7.48
CA PRO A 129 11.28 -6.50 -8.35
C PRO A 129 12.29 -5.43 -8.77
N MET A 130 12.33 -5.12 -10.06
CA MET A 130 13.19 -4.11 -10.65
C MET A 130 12.31 -3.00 -11.24
N TYR A 131 12.55 -1.75 -10.87
CA TYR A 131 11.70 -0.62 -11.25
C TYR A 131 12.21 0.10 -12.49
N TYR A 132 11.28 0.36 -13.41
CA TYR A 132 11.54 0.96 -14.70
C TYR A 132 10.59 2.11 -14.94
N GLN A 133 11.11 3.08 -15.68
CA GLN A 133 10.32 4.10 -16.34
C GLN A 133 10.30 3.81 -17.84
N GLY A 134 9.14 3.39 -18.36
CA GLY A 134 9.06 2.77 -19.68
C GLY A 134 10.00 1.57 -19.78
N GLU A 135 11.05 1.68 -20.58
CA GLU A 135 12.09 0.65 -20.72
C GLU A 135 13.39 0.98 -19.96
N THR A 136 13.48 2.15 -19.33
CA THR A 136 14.69 2.62 -18.63
C THR A 136 14.67 2.16 -17.18
N PHE A 137 15.62 1.30 -16.82
CA PHE A 137 15.83 0.90 -15.43
C PHE A 137 16.24 2.10 -14.58
N GLN A 138 15.67 2.22 -13.38
CA GLN A 138 15.87 3.39 -12.53
C GLN A 138 16.82 3.14 -11.35
N GLY A 139 17.21 1.89 -11.10
CA GLY A 139 18.17 1.57 -10.05
C GLY A 139 19.62 1.66 -10.49
N ASN A 140 20.52 1.66 -9.52
CA ASN A 140 21.96 1.49 -9.69
C ASN A 140 22.41 0.07 -9.25
N PHE A 141 21.95 -0.93 -10.02
CA PHE A 141 22.16 -2.34 -9.74
C PHE A 141 23.50 -2.86 -10.32
N VAL A 142 24.33 -3.49 -9.48
CA VAL A 142 25.58 -4.16 -9.92
C VAL A 142 25.63 -5.60 -9.40
N ALA A 143 25.45 -6.56 -10.29
CA ALA A 143 25.37 -8.01 -10.02
C ALA A 143 26.70 -8.68 -9.56
N SER A 144 27.71 -7.92 -9.13
CA SER A 144 29.06 -8.43 -8.84
C SER A 144 29.64 -7.98 -7.51
N GLY A 145 28.78 -7.66 -6.53
CA GLY A 145 29.18 -7.47 -5.13
C GLY A 145 30.02 -6.23 -4.84
N GLY A 146 30.05 -5.28 -5.78
CA GLY A 146 30.77 -4.00 -5.64
C GLY A 146 29.90 -2.76 -5.86
N GLY A 147 28.62 -2.91 -6.16
CA GLY A 147 27.65 -1.81 -6.29
C GLY A 147 26.38 -2.09 -5.49
N GLY A 148 25.59 -1.03 -5.29
CA GLY A 148 24.42 -1.04 -4.42
C GLY A 148 23.37 -2.07 -4.82
N ALA A 149 22.50 -2.41 -3.87
CA ALA A 149 21.31 -3.22 -4.09
C ALA A 149 20.12 -2.39 -4.59
N ASP A 150 20.37 -1.19 -5.11
CA ASP A 150 19.34 -0.27 -5.58
C ASP A 150 18.62 -0.85 -6.80
N PHE A 151 17.39 -1.31 -6.58
CA PHE A 151 16.50 -1.89 -7.57
C PHE A 151 15.55 -0.85 -8.20
N GLY A 152 15.75 0.44 -7.91
CA GLY A 152 15.09 1.57 -8.56
C GLY A 152 13.83 2.10 -7.89
N LEU A 153 13.46 1.57 -6.71
CA LEU A 153 12.28 2.01 -5.96
C LEU A 153 12.43 3.46 -5.47
N ASP A 154 13.60 3.86 -4.99
CA ASP A 154 13.86 5.22 -4.46
C ASP A 154 13.65 6.32 -5.53
N ALA A 155 13.72 5.95 -6.80
CA ALA A 155 13.43 6.86 -7.91
C ALA A 155 11.92 7.09 -8.12
N TYR A 156 11.05 6.26 -7.54
CA TYR A 156 9.60 6.30 -7.73
C TYR A 156 8.94 7.39 -6.86
N GLU A 157 9.23 7.39 -5.55
CA GLU A 157 8.58 8.26 -4.55
C GLU A 157 8.64 9.76 -4.88
N PRO A 158 9.77 10.33 -5.37
CA PRO A 158 9.85 11.76 -5.67
C PRO A 158 8.83 12.27 -6.69
N PHE A 159 8.13 11.38 -7.40
CA PHE A 159 7.11 11.71 -8.39
C PHE A 159 5.70 11.86 -7.80
N PHE A 160 5.47 11.49 -6.54
CA PHE A 160 4.15 11.65 -5.89
C PHE A 160 3.67 13.09 -5.79
N LYS A 161 4.58 14.07 -5.85
CA LYS A 161 4.26 15.50 -5.86
C LYS A 161 3.57 15.98 -7.14
N TYR A 162 3.54 15.14 -8.19
CA TYR A 162 2.95 15.49 -9.47
C TYR A 162 1.49 15.07 -9.55
N PRO A 163 0.65 15.82 -10.30
CA PRO A 163 -0.77 15.50 -10.42
C PRO A 163 -0.99 14.16 -11.11
N ASP A 164 -2.15 13.55 -10.81
CA ASP A 164 -2.62 12.25 -11.29
C ASP A 164 -2.57 12.10 -12.82
N PHE A 165 -2.96 13.12 -13.59
CA PHE A 165 -2.93 13.08 -15.05
C PHE A 165 -1.53 12.85 -15.65
N ALA A 166 -0.48 13.03 -14.86
CA ALA A 166 0.89 12.83 -15.32
C ALA A 166 1.41 11.39 -15.15
N TRP A 167 0.69 10.56 -14.39
CA TRP A 167 1.01 9.15 -14.13
C TRP A 167 0.69 8.26 -15.33
N GLY A 168 -0.47 8.50 -15.95
CA GLY A 168 -0.78 8.03 -17.29
C GLY A 168 -2.16 8.49 -17.74
N GLY A 169 -2.29 8.64 -19.06
CA GLY A 169 -3.48 9.19 -19.70
C GLY A 169 -3.12 9.92 -21.01
N PRO A 170 -4.10 10.15 -21.91
CA PRO A 170 -3.89 10.90 -23.15
C PRO A 170 -3.44 12.36 -22.91
N ASP A 171 -3.73 12.91 -21.74
CA ASP A 171 -3.36 14.27 -21.32
C ASP A 171 -1.99 14.35 -20.60
N ALA A 172 -1.29 13.22 -20.45
CA ALA A 172 0.10 13.17 -20.01
C ALA A 172 1.01 13.71 -21.12
N GLY A 173 0.95 15.02 -21.37
CA GLY A 173 1.70 15.68 -22.43
C GLY A 173 3.21 15.60 -22.22
N PRO A 174 4.02 15.51 -23.30
CA PRO A 174 5.47 15.26 -23.24
C PRO A 174 6.33 16.31 -22.50
N ASN A 175 5.73 17.39 -22.00
CA ASN A 175 6.42 18.57 -21.47
C ASN A 175 6.07 18.94 -20.01
N THR A 176 5.32 18.13 -19.26
CA THR A 176 4.86 18.51 -17.91
C THR A 176 5.72 17.98 -16.76
N ILE A 177 6.50 16.90 -16.96
CA ILE A 177 7.42 16.39 -15.94
C ILE A 177 8.76 15.97 -16.56
N PRO A 178 9.89 16.61 -16.20
CA PRO A 178 11.19 16.04 -16.51
C PRO A 178 11.40 14.84 -15.58
N ALA A 179 11.27 13.63 -16.11
CA ALA A 179 11.76 12.50 -15.34
C ALA A 179 13.28 12.57 -15.27
N VAL A 180 13.80 12.41 -14.07
CA VAL A 180 15.24 12.40 -13.82
C VAL A 180 15.62 10.95 -13.62
N SER A 181 16.13 10.30 -14.68
CA SER A 181 16.92 9.09 -14.47
C SER A 181 18.18 9.46 -13.68
N PRO A 182 18.74 8.58 -12.83
CA PRO A 182 20.09 8.77 -12.28
C PRO A 182 21.16 9.02 -13.37
N SER A 183 20.87 8.64 -14.62
CA SER A 183 21.70 8.87 -15.80
C SER A 183 21.53 10.25 -16.47
N GLY A 184 20.61 11.10 -15.99
CA GLY A 184 20.29 12.39 -16.62
C GLY A 184 19.52 12.27 -17.94
N ALA A 185 19.01 11.09 -18.28
CA ALA A 185 18.18 10.89 -19.46
C ALA A 185 16.83 11.60 -19.31
N ALA A 186 16.49 12.47 -20.25
CA ALA A 186 15.18 13.11 -20.34
C ALA A 186 14.14 12.07 -20.74
N VAL A 187 13.12 11.88 -19.91
CA VAL A 187 11.93 11.09 -20.28
C VAL A 187 10.82 12.06 -20.68
N THR A 188 10.36 11.94 -21.92
CA THR A 188 9.11 12.54 -22.39
C THR A 188 7.94 11.69 -21.91
N ALA A 189 6.94 12.35 -21.31
CA ALA A 189 5.72 11.75 -20.72
C ALA A 189 5.05 10.66 -21.59
N PRO A 190 4.21 9.77 -21.00
CA PRO A 190 3.85 9.64 -19.58
C PRO A 190 4.95 9.05 -18.68
N LEU A 191 4.80 9.15 -17.34
CA LEU A 191 5.73 8.53 -16.41
C LEU A 191 5.90 7.03 -16.67
N ASN A 192 4.83 6.29 -16.96
CA ASN A 192 4.90 4.89 -17.40
C ASN A 192 5.77 4.00 -16.48
N TRP A 193 5.52 4.07 -15.17
CA TRP A 193 6.19 3.24 -14.19
C TRP A 193 5.78 1.78 -14.33
N ASN A 194 6.77 0.89 -14.32
CA ASN A 194 6.53 -0.54 -14.27
C ASN A 194 7.57 -1.25 -13.40
N MET A 195 7.15 -2.34 -12.77
CA MET A 195 8.00 -3.22 -12.00
C MET A 195 8.12 -4.56 -12.74
N ARG A 196 9.34 -5.11 -12.79
CA ARG A 196 9.62 -6.38 -13.47
C ARG A 196 10.23 -7.38 -12.52
N ILE A 197 9.76 -8.63 -12.56
CA ILE A 197 10.28 -9.72 -11.74
C ILE A 197 10.42 -10.99 -12.59
N THR A 198 11.50 -11.73 -12.37
CA THR A 198 11.66 -13.11 -12.85
C THR A 198 11.96 -13.99 -11.66
N GLN A 199 11.02 -14.86 -11.28
CA GLN A 199 11.26 -15.82 -10.21
C GLN A 199 12.08 -17.01 -10.75
N THR A 200 13.29 -17.19 -10.24
CA THR A 200 14.24 -18.22 -10.69
C THR A 200 14.61 -19.22 -9.61
N ALA A 201 14.24 -18.99 -8.35
CA ALA A 201 14.57 -19.88 -7.24
C ALA A 201 13.83 -21.23 -7.40
N THR A 202 14.59 -22.30 -7.62
CA THR A 202 14.02 -23.64 -7.86
C THR A 202 13.71 -24.43 -6.59
N ASP A 203 14.31 -24.04 -5.45
CA ASP A 203 14.10 -24.62 -4.13
C ASP A 203 13.13 -23.79 -3.25
N PHE A 204 12.48 -22.79 -3.84
CA PHE A 204 11.46 -21.96 -3.20
C PHE A 204 10.11 -22.13 -3.92
N ASP A 205 9.28 -23.06 -3.46
CA ASP A 205 7.94 -23.31 -4.03
C ASP A 205 6.80 -22.62 -3.27
N GLN A 206 7.12 -21.91 -2.17
CA GLN A 206 6.13 -21.24 -1.32
C GLN A 206 5.51 -20.02 -2.02
N ASP A 207 4.40 -19.54 -1.47
CA ASP A 207 3.77 -18.33 -1.95
C ASP A 207 4.57 -17.10 -1.50
N PHE A 208 4.37 -16.00 -2.20
CA PHE A 208 4.85 -14.68 -1.81
C PHE A 208 3.75 -13.66 -2.09
N PHE A 209 3.99 -12.39 -1.79
CA PHE A 209 2.95 -11.37 -1.75
C PHE A 209 3.32 -10.18 -2.61
N TYR A 210 2.32 -9.58 -3.24
CA TYR A 210 2.42 -8.21 -3.71
C TYR A 210 1.80 -7.28 -2.66
N PHE A 211 2.32 -6.08 -2.50
CA PHE A 211 1.84 -5.10 -1.53
C PHE A 211 2.14 -3.68 -2.03
N CYS A 212 1.66 -2.65 -1.33
CA CYS A 212 2.04 -1.26 -1.61
C CYS A 212 3.17 -0.84 -0.67
N HIS A 213 4.28 -0.29 -1.18
CA HIS A 213 5.36 0.19 -0.31
C HIS A 213 4.97 1.40 0.54
N ILE A 214 3.89 2.11 0.20
CA ILE A 214 3.44 3.32 0.93
C ILE A 214 2.27 3.01 1.84
N HIS A 215 1.34 2.13 1.43
CA HIS A 215 0.10 1.83 2.15
C HIS A 215 0.00 0.39 2.62
N THR A 216 -0.19 0.22 3.93
CA THR A 216 -0.44 -1.06 4.60
C THR A 216 -1.84 -1.59 4.31
N GLY A 217 -2.07 -2.88 4.55
CA GLY A 217 -3.34 -3.55 4.29
C GLY A 217 -3.62 -3.75 2.79
N MET A 218 -2.62 -3.54 1.94
CA MET A 218 -2.73 -3.63 0.49
C MET A 218 -2.21 -4.95 -0.09
N SER A 219 -1.83 -5.90 0.75
CA SER A 219 -1.29 -7.18 0.32
C SER A 219 -2.27 -8.08 -0.43
N GLY A 220 -1.75 -8.76 -1.45
CA GLY A 220 -2.40 -9.92 -2.06
C GLY A 220 -1.40 -11.04 -2.39
N ARG A 221 -1.93 -12.24 -2.62
CA ARG A 221 -1.13 -13.47 -2.74
C ARG A 221 -0.64 -13.67 -4.18
N ILE A 222 0.55 -14.23 -4.31
CA ILE A 222 1.09 -14.77 -5.56
C ILE A 222 1.36 -16.27 -5.39
N LYS A 223 0.72 -17.07 -6.23
CA LYS A 223 1.01 -18.50 -6.42
C LYS A 223 2.11 -18.67 -7.46
N GLN A 224 3.12 -19.47 -7.13
CA GLN A 224 4.10 -19.90 -8.12
C GLN A 224 3.56 -21.07 -8.96
N LEU A 225 3.74 -20.97 -10.27
CA LEU A 225 3.29 -21.94 -11.25
C LEU A 225 4.47 -22.61 -11.97
N ALA A 226 4.32 -23.88 -12.31
CA ALA A 226 5.20 -24.56 -13.26
C ALA A 226 4.97 -24.05 -14.69
N ALA A 227 5.82 -24.49 -15.63
CA ALA A 227 5.73 -24.09 -17.04
C ALA A 227 4.40 -24.46 -17.71
N ASP A 228 3.75 -25.54 -17.26
CA ASP A 228 2.44 -26.00 -17.75
C ASP A 228 1.25 -25.30 -17.05
N GLY A 229 1.52 -24.39 -16.11
CA GLY A 229 0.50 -23.68 -15.34
C GLY A 229 0.05 -24.38 -14.06
N THR A 230 0.61 -25.54 -13.72
CA THR A 230 0.29 -26.22 -12.45
C THR A 230 0.80 -25.42 -11.25
N ILE A 231 -0.01 -25.28 -10.20
CA ILE A 231 0.37 -24.61 -8.96
C ILE A 231 1.43 -25.47 -8.24
N LEU A 232 2.56 -24.87 -7.89
CA LEU A 232 3.68 -25.57 -7.24
C LEU A 232 3.41 -25.90 -5.77
N SER A 233 2.82 -24.97 -5.03
CA SER A 233 2.40 -25.18 -3.63
C SER A 233 0.87 -25.10 -3.52
N PRO A 234 0.18 -26.22 -3.23
CA PRO A 234 -1.27 -26.21 -3.02
C PRO A 234 -1.66 -25.54 -1.69
N ASN A 235 -0.72 -25.42 -0.74
CA ASN A 235 -0.97 -24.80 0.55
C ASN A 235 -0.81 -23.29 0.46
N ASP A 236 -1.67 -22.57 1.19
CA ASP A 236 -1.61 -21.12 1.35
C ASP A 236 -0.57 -20.76 2.43
N PHE A 237 0.70 -20.84 2.06
CA PHE A 237 1.83 -20.61 2.95
C PHE A 237 2.89 -19.70 2.31
N PRO A 238 3.30 -18.61 2.98
CA PRO A 238 2.80 -18.11 4.27
C PRO A 238 1.32 -17.68 4.26
N ALA A 239 0.72 -17.46 5.44
CA ALA A 239 -0.66 -16.97 5.53
C ALA A 239 -0.74 -15.52 5.03
N LEU A 240 -1.78 -15.17 4.26
CA LEU A 240 -1.95 -13.83 3.68
C LEU A 240 -2.24 -12.78 4.76
N PHE A 241 -2.75 -13.21 5.92
CA PHE A 241 -2.87 -12.37 7.11
C PHE A 241 -2.69 -13.26 8.35
N PRO A 242 -1.46 -13.42 8.89
CA PRO A 242 -1.26 -14.23 10.07
C PRO A 242 -1.98 -13.60 11.28
N ALA A 243 -2.74 -14.40 12.04
CA ALA A 243 -3.51 -13.93 13.19
C ALA A 243 -2.68 -13.22 14.28
N SER A 244 -1.36 -13.40 14.28
CA SER A 244 -0.44 -12.71 15.18
C SER A 244 -0.21 -11.24 14.84
N LEU A 245 -0.32 -10.88 13.55
CA LEU A 245 -0.19 -9.51 13.05
C LEU A 245 -1.56 -8.90 12.72
N TYR A 246 -2.54 -9.77 12.44
CA TYR A 246 -3.83 -9.42 11.85
C TYR A 246 -4.97 -10.21 12.50
N PRO A 247 -5.38 -9.85 13.73
CA PRO A 247 -6.48 -10.51 14.42
C PRO A 247 -7.81 -10.23 13.71
N ALA A 248 -8.75 -11.18 13.81
CA ALA A 248 -10.09 -11.05 13.23
C ALA A 248 -10.88 -9.86 13.83
N PRO A 249 -11.87 -9.27 13.11
CA PRO A 249 -12.47 -9.76 11.86
C PRO A 249 -11.94 -9.09 10.58
N GLU A 250 -11.52 -9.96 9.64
CA GLU A 250 -11.16 -9.76 8.22
C GLU A 250 -10.17 -8.65 7.83
N TYR A 251 -8.95 -9.09 7.53
CA TYR A 251 -8.06 -8.35 6.65
C TYR A 251 -8.40 -8.72 5.20
N LYS A 252 -8.73 -7.69 4.42
CA LYS A 252 -9.52 -7.68 3.18
C LYS A 252 -11.03 -7.56 3.42
N VAL A 253 -11.47 -6.31 3.61
CA VAL A 253 -12.89 -5.95 3.73
C VAL A 253 -13.37 -5.41 2.40
N VAL A 254 -14.39 -6.05 1.84
CA VAL A 254 -15.15 -5.52 0.71
C VAL A 254 -16.56 -5.23 1.18
N SER A 255 -17.05 -4.03 0.89
CA SER A 255 -18.35 -3.55 1.30
C SER A 255 -19.49 -4.47 0.85
N THR A 256 -20.49 -4.66 1.70
CA THR A 256 -21.73 -5.37 1.35
C THR A 256 -22.95 -4.57 1.84
N GLY A 257 -24.14 -4.87 1.32
CA GLY A 257 -25.37 -4.21 1.79
C GLY A 257 -25.36 -2.69 1.53
N GLN A 258 -25.74 -1.90 2.55
CA GLN A 258 -25.80 -0.44 2.46
C GLN A 258 -24.42 0.20 2.24
N GLU A 259 -23.35 -0.34 2.81
CA GLU A 259 -21.98 0.12 2.58
C GLU A 259 -21.56 0.02 1.11
N GLN A 260 -22.03 -1.00 0.40
CA GLN A 260 -21.77 -1.14 -1.03
C GLN A 260 -22.44 -0.04 -1.85
N ILE A 261 -23.61 0.43 -1.42
CA ILE A 261 -24.29 1.59 -2.03
C ILE A 261 -23.48 2.85 -1.77
N CYS A 262 -22.94 2.99 -0.55
CA CYS A 262 -22.11 4.12 -0.17
C CYS A 262 -20.68 4.09 -0.72
N GLY A 263 -20.21 2.94 -1.21
CA GLY A 263 -18.79 2.76 -1.57
C GLY A 263 -17.85 2.83 -0.37
N THR A 264 -18.35 2.60 0.84
CA THR A 264 -17.62 2.72 2.11
C THR A 264 -17.48 1.36 2.78
N VAL A 265 -16.85 1.31 3.95
CA VAL A 265 -16.82 0.13 4.83
C VAL A 265 -16.92 0.60 6.29
N GLY A 266 -17.37 -0.27 7.19
CA GLY A 266 -17.42 -0.01 8.64
C GLY A 266 -18.47 1.00 9.11
N LEU A 267 -19.54 1.20 8.33
CA LEU A 267 -20.68 2.06 8.64
C LEU A 267 -21.95 1.29 9.00
N ASN A 268 -21.99 -0.05 8.86
CA ASN A 268 -23.20 -0.86 9.09
C ASN A 268 -23.89 -0.61 10.45
N THR A 269 -23.16 -0.18 11.48
CA THR A 269 -23.66 0.13 12.83
C THR A 269 -23.95 1.62 13.05
N PHE A 270 -23.93 2.45 12.00
CA PHE A 270 -24.08 3.90 12.07
C PHE A 270 -25.16 4.48 11.14
N PHE A 271 -25.86 3.64 10.35
CA PHE A 271 -27.04 4.05 9.59
C PHE A 271 -28.23 4.37 10.50
N GLU A 272 -29.22 5.14 10.02
CA GLU A 272 -30.39 5.60 10.80
C GLU A 272 -31.05 4.47 11.62
N ASP A 273 -31.31 3.33 10.99
CA ASP A 273 -31.96 2.19 11.62
C ASP A 273 -31.05 1.36 12.54
N THR A 274 -29.72 1.54 12.46
CA THR A 274 -28.73 0.69 13.13
C THR A 274 -27.85 1.40 14.14
N HIS A 275 -27.84 2.75 14.16
CA HIS A 275 -26.99 3.51 15.08
C HIS A 275 -27.46 3.47 16.53
N ASN A 276 -28.67 3.00 16.83
CA ASN A 276 -29.15 2.72 18.20
C ASN A 276 -28.88 3.86 19.22
N GLY A 277 -28.99 5.12 18.79
CA GLY A 277 -28.75 6.30 19.64
C GLY A 277 -27.29 6.69 19.85
N LYS A 278 -26.33 6.12 19.10
CA LYS A 278 -24.91 6.52 19.10
C LYS A 278 -24.69 8.01 18.74
N CYS A 279 -25.61 8.62 18.00
CA CYS A 279 -25.50 9.98 17.47
C CYS A 279 -26.90 10.62 17.30
N PRO A 280 -27.00 11.94 17.05
CA PRO A 280 -28.23 12.61 16.63
C PRO A 280 -28.83 11.97 15.38
N THR A 281 -30.11 12.23 15.12
CA THR A 281 -30.84 11.61 14.00
C THR A 281 -30.38 12.07 12.62
N SER A 282 -29.73 13.23 12.49
CA SER A 282 -29.17 13.70 11.22
C SER A 282 -28.11 14.77 11.44
N PHE A 283 -27.11 14.78 10.56
CA PHE A 283 -26.05 15.78 10.45
C PHE A 283 -26.31 16.74 9.27
N ILE A 284 -27.21 16.38 8.36
CA ILE A 284 -27.58 17.16 7.18
C ILE A 284 -29.02 17.69 7.29
N CYS A 285 -29.20 19.01 7.16
CA CYS A 285 -30.54 19.60 7.17
C CYS A 285 -31.31 19.29 5.87
N THR A 286 -32.23 18.32 5.92
CA THR A 286 -33.05 17.88 4.76
C THR A 286 -34.52 18.32 4.83
N GLU A 287 -34.95 18.97 5.91
CA GLU A 287 -36.35 19.33 6.13
C GLU A 287 -36.90 20.24 5.01
N GLY A 288 -38.04 19.83 4.42
CA GLY A 288 -38.71 20.59 3.36
C GLY A 288 -38.04 20.48 1.98
N LEU A 289 -37.00 19.65 1.84
CA LEU A 289 -36.32 19.39 0.58
C LEU A 289 -36.75 18.04 -0.02
N SER A 290 -36.63 17.92 -1.34
CA SER A 290 -36.90 16.68 -2.07
C SER A 290 -35.67 16.29 -2.87
N PHE A 291 -35.29 15.02 -2.80
CA PHE A 291 -34.11 14.48 -3.46
C PHE A 291 -34.52 13.36 -4.42
N ASP A 292 -33.76 13.19 -5.50
CA ASP A 292 -33.84 11.94 -6.26
C ASP A 292 -33.19 10.79 -5.48
N THR A 293 -33.31 9.56 -5.99
CA THR A 293 -32.79 8.36 -5.31
C THR A 293 -31.28 8.45 -5.06
N GLU A 294 -30.52 8.99 -6.02
CA GLU A 294 -29.07 9.08 -5.91
C GLU A 294 -28.65 10.06 -4.82
N SER A 295 -29.22 11.26 -4.82
CA SER A 295 -28.96 12.28 -3.80
C SER A 295 -29.45 11.83 -2.42
N ALA A 296 -30.58 11.11 -2.35
CA ALA A 296 -31.08 10.56 -1.09
C ALA A 296 -30.10 9.52 -0.50
N ASN A 297 -29.61 8.60 -1.33
CA ASN A 297 -28.60 7.61 -0.91
C ASN A 297 -27.31 8.30 -0.47
N PHE A 298 -26.83 9.29 -1.23
CA PHE A 298 -25.64 10.06 -0.88
C PHE A 298 -25.79 10.74 0.49
N ASN A 299 -26.93 11.38 0.76
CA ASN A 299 -27.22 12.00 2.04
C ASN A 299 -27.28 10.99 3.19
N GLU A 300 -27.90 9.82 3.00
CA GLU A 300 -27.94 8.74 4.00
C GLU A 300 -26.53 8.24 4.36
N CYS A 301 -25.68 8.08 3.34
CA CYS A 301 -24.28 7.69 3.53
C CYS A 301 -23.49 8.75 4.31
N LEU A 302 -23.67 10.04 3.99
CA LEU A 302 -23.03 11.15 4.70
C LEU A 302 -23.47 11.22 6.17
N ASP A 303 -24.77 11.07 6.45
CA ASP A 303 -25.28 11.06 7.83
C ASP A 303 -24.67 9.89 8.63
N ALA A 304 -24.52 8.70 8.03
CA ALA A 304 -23.93 7.54 8.69
C ALA A 304 -22.43 7.73 9.00
N MET A 305 -21.65 8.30 8.08
CA MET A 305 -20.21 8.54 8.31
C MET A 305 -19.97 9.68 9.29
N ASP A 306 -20.79 10.73 9.28
CA ASP A 306 -20.71 11.80 10.28
C ASP A 306 -21.12 11.31 11.68
N CYS A 307 -22.10 10.39 11.75
CA CYS A 307 -22.43 9.65 12.97
C CYS A 307 -21.22 8.85 13.48
N ALA A 308 -20.55 8.12 12.59
CA ALA A 308 -19.34 7.36 12.93
C ALA A 308 -18.20 8.27 13.39
N MET A 309 -17.97 9.41 12.73
CA MET A 309 -16.98 10.41 13.10
C MET A 309 -17.27 10.96 14.50
N GLN A 310 -18.51 11.44 14.74
CA GLN A 310 -18.89 11.98 16.04
C GLN A 310 -18.69 10.94 17.13
N PHE A 311 -19.25 9.74 16.96
CA PHE A 311 -19.14 8.69 17.97
C PHE A 311 -17.67 8.35 18.25
N ASN A 312 -16.85 8.23 17.20
CA ASN A 312 -15.47 7.80 17.37
C ASN A 312 -14.51 8.90 17.84
N MET A 313 -14.85 10.17 17.69
CA MET A 313 -14.08 11.32 18.18
C MET A 313 -14.40 11.70 19.63
N ILE A 314 -15.44 11.13 20.25
CA ILE A 314 -15.71 11.34 21.67
C ILE A 314 -14.73 10.48 22.48
N ILE A 315 -13.68 11.15 22.97
CA ILE A 315 -12.55 10.51 23.64
C ILE A 315 -12.26 11.13 25.01
N VAL A 316 -11.67 10.33 25.90
CA VAL A 316 -11.02 10.79 27.12
C VAL A 316 -9.62 11.29 26.77
N PRO A 317 -9.29 12.57 27.03
CA PRO A 317 -7.97 13.09 26.73
C PRO A 317 -6.91 12.40 27.59
N ASN A 318 -5.75 12.14 26.99
CA ASN A 318 -4.59 11.66 27.72
C ASN A 318 -4.09 12.77 28.67
N ALA A 319 -3.89 12.43 29.94
CA ALA A 319 -3.58 13.41 30.99
C ALA A 319 -2.20 14.07 30.85
N THR A 320 -1.27 13.46 30.11
CA THR A 320 0.14 13.88 30.08
C THR A 320 0.69 14.06 28.67
N ASP A 321 0.07 13.45 27.65
CA ASP A 321 0.50 13.54 26.26
C ASP A 321 -0.60 14.10 25.35
N PRO A 322 -0.53 15.39 24.95
CA PRO A 322 -1.49 15.97 24.03
C PRO A 322 -1.43 15.37 22.62
N ILE A 323 -0.30 14.76 22.21
CA ILE A 323 -0.18 14.11 20.88
C ILE A 323 -1.05 12.85 20.85
N VAL A 324 -1.06 12.05 21.92
CA VAL A 324 -1.96 10.89 22.02
C VAL A 324 -3.43 11.32 21.90
N THR A 325 -3.81 12.41 22.57
CA THR A 325 -5.17 12.97 22.46
C THR A 325 -5.46 13.42 21.02
N PHE A 326 -4.52 14.10 20.38
CA PHE A 326 -4.64 14.53 18.99
C PHE A 326 -4.86 13.32 18.07
N VAL A 327 -4.00 12.30 18.16
CA VAL A 327 -4.05 11.12 17.28
C VAL A 327 -5.38 10.37 17.44
N HIS A 328 -5.85 10.10 18.66
CA HIS A 328 -7.13 9.43 18.88
C HIS A 328 -8.34 10.20 18.32
N SER A 329 -8.24 11.53 18.22
CA SER A 329 -9.29 12.35 17.58
C SER A 329 -9.12 12.45 16.06
N MET A 330 -7.89 12.39 15.57
CA MET A 330 -7.57 12.71 14.18
C MET A 330 -7.67 11.50 13.26
N VAL A 331 -7.43 10.28 13.77
CA VAL A 331 -7.67 9.02 13.04
C VAL A 331 -9.13 8.90 12.58
N PRO A 332 -10.16 8.97 13.45
CA PRO A 332 -11.56 8.90 13.00
C PRO A 332 -11.98 10.09 12.14
N HIS A 333 -11.39 11.28 12.34
CA HIS A 333 -11.61 12.43 11.45
C HIS A 333 -11.11 12.14 10.03
N HIS A 334 -9.91 11.56 9.89
CA HIS A 334 -9.34 11.21 8.59
C HIS A 334 -10.12 10.09 7.91
N ILE A 335 -10.56 9.08 8.68
CA ILE A 335 -11.44 8.02 8.17
C ILE A 335 -12.71 8.65 7.57
N ASN A 336 -13.34 9.61 8.26
CA ASN A 336 -14.55 10.26 7.73
C ASN A 336 -14.28 10.96 6.38
N ALA A 337 -13.21 11.75 6.29
CA ALA A 337 -12.87 12.45 5.05
C ALA A 337 -12.59 11.50 3.87
N ILE A 338 -11.96 10.34 4.14
CA ILE A 338 -11.76 9.27 3.16
C ILE A 338 -13.11 8.70 2.71
N GLN A 339 -14.00 8.36 3.65
CA GLN A 339 -15.32 7.81 3.32
C GLN A 339 -16.18 8.79 2.53
N MET A 340 -16.16 10.09 2.86
CA MET A 340 -16.85 11.13 2.09
C MET A 340 -16.38 11.16 0.63
N CYS A 341 -15.07 11.08 0.41
CA CYS A 341 -14.51 11.04 -0.94
C CYS A 341 -14.90 9.77 -1.69
N LYS A 342 -14.87 8.61 -1.03
CA LYS A 342 -15.30 7.35 -1.63
C LYS A 342 -16.78 7.37 -2.00
N THR A 343 -17.65 7.89 -1.14
CA THR A 343 -19.07 8.04 -1.44
C THR A 343 -19.33 9.02 -2.57
N LEU A 344 -18.57 10.11 -2.67
CA LEU A 344 -18.66 11.00 -3.83
C LEU A 344 -18.21 10.30 -5.12
N MET A 345 -17.13 9.53 -5.10
CA MET A 345 -16.68 8.74 -6.26
C MET A 345 -17.72 7.67 -6.65
N GLN A 346 -18.41 7.09 -5.66
CA GLN A 346 -19.44 6.06 -5.86
C GLN A 346 -20.66 6.57 -6.63
N THR A 347 -20.92 7.89 -6.67
CA THR A 347 -21.98 8.48 -7.50
C THR A 347 -21.64 8.48 -9.00
N GLY A 348 -20.45 8.02 -9.39
CA GLY A 348 -19.97 8.10 -10.76
C GLY A 348 -19.40 9.48 -11.11
N LEU A 349 -18.74 10.13 -10.15
CA LEU A 349 -18.11 11.44 -10.29
C LEU A 349 -17.32 11.60 -11.61
N GLU A 350 -17.79 12.48 -12.50
CA GLU A 350 -17.15 12.79 -13.79
C GLU A 350 -16.34 14.10 -13.77
N ASP A 351 -16.39 14.89 -12.70
CA ASP A 351 -15.58 16.11 -12.59
C ASP A 351 -14.14 15.77 -12.22
N ASP A 352 -13.24 15.87 -13.19
CA ASP A 352 -11.82 15.50 -13.05
C ASP A 352 -11.12 16.21 -11.87
N ALA A 353 -11.49 17.47 -11.57
CA ALA A 353 -10.85 18.21 -10.49
C ALA A 353 -11.28 17.67 -9.11
N PHE A 354 -12.56 17.34 -8.95
CA PHE A 354 -13.05 16.69 -7.74
C PHE A 354 -12.59 15.23 -7.64
N LEU A 355 -12.49 14.52 -8.76
CA LEU A 355 -11.99 13.14 -8.77
C LEU A 355 -10.52 13.08 -8.33
N ALA A 356 -9.68 13.97 -8.86
CA ALA A 356 -8.29 14.12 -8.45
C ALA A 356 -8.16 14.53 -6.97
N LEU A 357 -9.04 15.42 -6.49
CA LEU A 357 -9.10 15.81 -5.08
C LEU A 357 -9.46 14.61 -4.18
N CYS A 358 -10.47 13.83 -4.56
CA CYS A 358 -10.88 12.65 -3.81
C CYS A 358 -9.76 11.60 -3.75
N TRP A 359 -9.09 11.31 -4.87
CA TRP A 359 -7.91 10.44 -4.86
C TRP A 359 -6.79 10.96 -3.97
N ASN A 360 -6.51 12.27 -4.01
CA ASN A 360 -5.49 12.87 -3.13
C ASN A 360 -5.85 12.71 -1.65
N ILE A 361 -7.11 12.96 -1.28
CA ILE A 361 -7.60 12.78 0.09
C ILE A 361 -7.50 11.31 0.51
N VAL A 362 -7.99 10.38 -0.31
CA VAL A 362 -7.93 8.93 -0.02
C VAL A 362 -6.48 8.51 0.20
N ASN A 363 -5.56 8.85 -0.70
CA ASN A 363 -4.17 8.39 -0.64
C ASN A 363 -3.41 9.02 0.53
N THR A 364 -3.53 10.34 0.69
CA THR A 364 -2.74 11.08 1.68
C THR A 364 -3.25 10.84 3.10
N GLN A 365 -4.57 10.85 3.29
CA GLN A 365 -5.13 10.64 4.62
C GLN A 365 -5.02 9.17 5.05
N SER A 366 -5.05 8.20 4.12
CA SER A 366 -4.71 6.81 4.45
C SER A 366 -3.26 6.69 4.94
N LEU A 367 -2.31 7.41 4.32
CA LEU A 367 -0.93 7.50 4.80
C LEU A 367 -0.83 8.07 6.21
N GLN A 368 -1.49 9.20 6.45
CA GLN A 368 -1.48 9.86 7.76
C GLN A 368 -2.11 9.00 8.85
N ILE A 369 -3.16 8.21 8.55
CA ILE A 369 -3.72 7.26 9.52
C ILE A 369 -2.67 6.23 9.94
N MET A 370 -1.90 5.69 8.99
CA MET A 370 -0.84 4.73 9.33
C MET A 370 0.25 5.35 10.20
N GLU A 371 0.75 6.54 9.84
CA GLU A 371 1.76 7.25 10.64
C GLU A 371 1.26 7.53 12.07
N MET A 372 -0.01 7.89 12.21
CA MET A 372 -0.67 8.10 13.49
C MET A 372 -0.80 6.80 14.30
N ASN A 373 -1.19 5.70 13.67
CA ASN A 373 -1.30 4.40 14.34
C ASN A 373 0.09 3.85 14.73
N GLU A 374 1.11 4.06 13.91
CA GLU A 374 2.50 3.72 14.25
C GLU A 374 3.01 4.56 15.42
N TYR A 375 2.65 5.86 15.50
CA TYR A 375 2.95 6.68 16.68
C TYR A 375 2.33 6.07 17.95
N LEU A 376 1.07 5.63 17.91
CA LEU A 376 0.44 4.99 19.06
C LEU A 376 1.15 3.67 19.44
N ALA A 377 1.43 2.82 18.45
CA ALA A 377 2.11 1.53 18.66
C ALA A 377 3.51 1.70 19.26
N SER A 378 4.32 2.63 18.72
CA SER A 378 5.67 2.92 19.22
C SER A 378 5.69 3.49 20.65
N ASN A 379 4.60 4.13 21.08
CA ASN A 379 4.40 4.62 22.44
C ASN A 379 3.61 3.64 23.34
N SER A 380 3.34 2.42 22.87
CA SER A 380 2.57 1.39 23.59
C SER A 380 1.17 1.87 24.03
N VAL A 381 0.53 2.68 23.19
CA VAL A 381 -0.84 3.16 23.39
C VAL A 381 -1.76 2.39 22.45
N PRO A 382 -2.79 1.68 22.94
CA PRO A 382 -3.77 1.02 22.08
C PRO A 382 -4.65 2.03 21.34
N GLU A 383 -4.95 1.81 20.06
CA GLU A 383 -5.73 2.70 19.17
C GLU A 383 -7.11 3.07 19.73
N GLY A 384 -7.78 2.13 20.40
CA GLY A 384 -9.10 2.32 21.02
C GLY A 384 -9.07 2.80 22.48
N SER A 385 -7.88 2.97 23.09
CA SER A 385 -7.77 3.18 24.54
C SER A 385 -8.38 4.47 25.07
N ALA A 386 -8.61 5.46 24.20
CA ALA A 386 -9.17 6.75 24.58
C ALA A 386 -10.70 6.83 24.45
N LYS A 387 -11.42 5.78 24.06
CA LYS A 387 -12.88 5.85 23.91
C LYS A 387 -13.58 6.22 25.22
N CYS A 388 -14.50 7.18 25.15
CA CYS A 388 -15.34 7.57 26.28
C CYS A 388 -16.56 6.63 26.35
N PHE A 389 -16.44 5.51 27.06
CA PHE A 389 -17.58 4.61 27.26
C PHE A 389 -18.49 5.17 28.37
N ASP A 390 -19.67 5.67 27.99
CA ASP A 390 -20.67 6.16 28.95
C ASP A 390 -21.37 5.01 29.69
N THR A 391 -21.33 3.77 29.16
CA THR A 391 -21.85 2.58 29.84
C THR A 391 -21.03 1.29 29.61
N PRO A 392 -21.13 0.29 30.50
CA PRO A 392 -20.49 -1.03 30.31
C PRO A 392 -20.96 -1.79 29.06
N ALA A 393 -22.10 -1.43 28.46
CA ALA A 393 -22.59 -2.04 27.22
C ALA A 393 -21.82 -1.53 25.99
N ASP A 394 -21.39 -0.27 26.00
CA ASP A 394 -20.62 0.34 24.91
C ASP A 394 -19.18 -0.18 24.86
N ALA A 395 -18.63 -0.58 26.01
CA ALA A 395 -17.31 -1.21 26.12
C ALA A 395 -17.25 -2.61 25.44
N LEU A 396 -18.39 -3.31 25.35
CA LEU A 396 -18.51 -4.61 24.65
C LEU A 396 -18.77 -4.43 23.15
N ALA A 397 -19.35 -3.30 22.73
CA ALA A 397 -19.57 -2.98 21.32
C ALA A 397 -18.32 -2.38 20.66
N GLY A 398 -17.56 -1.54 21.37
CA GLY A 398 -16.33 -0.92 20.87
C GLY A 398 -15.23 -1.93 20.49
N SER A 399 -15.18 -3.10 21.13
CA SER A 399 -14.25 -4.19 20.79
C SER A 399 -14.64 -4.99 19.54
N ALA A 400 -15.74 -4.64 18.87
CA ALA A 400 -16.28 -5.36 17.72
C ALA A 400 -16.47 -4.48 16.47
N GLU A 401 -16.18 -3.18 16.55
CA GLU A 401 -16.31 -2.27 15.40
C GLU A 401 -15.09 -2.43 14.46
N PRO A 402 -15.29 -2.61 13.14
CA PRO A 402 -14.24 -3.01 12.20
C PRO A 402 -13.10 -1.99 12.05
N PHE A 403 -13.32 -0.72 12.40
CA PHE A 403 -12.26 0.31 12.42
C PHE A 403 -11.58 0.50 13.77
N SER A 404 -12.11 -0.09 14.85
CA SER A 404 -11.44 -0.14 16.16
C SER A 404 -10.60 -1.42 16.34
N ASN A 405 -10.68 -2.35 15.38
CA ASN A 405 -10.04 -3.65 15.45
C ASN A 405 -8.71 -3.73 14.68
N GLN A 406 -8.09 -2.57 14.38
CA GLN A 406 -6.63 -2.50 14.35
C GLN A 406 -6.11 -2.51 15.81
N GLU A 407 -6.35 -3.60 16.52
CA GLU A 407 -5.77 -3.86 17.85
C GLU A 407 -5.15 -5.26 17.79
N PRO A 408 -3.87 -5.48 18.09
CA PRO A 408 -2.71 -4.59 18.03
C PRO A 408 -1.59 -5.16 17.13
N PHE A 409 -0.71 -4.29 16.64
CA PHE A 409 0.64 -4.70 16.21
C PHE A 409 1.44 -5.19 17.43
N PHE A 410 1.26 -6.46 17.81
CA PHE A 410 2.19 -7.13 18.72
C PHE A 410 3.48 -7.45 17.97
N ILE A 411 4.40 -6.48 17.92
CA ILE A 411 5.82 -6.81 17.81
C ILE A 411 6.14 -7.71 19.00
N SER A 412 6.56 -8.95 18.74
CA SER A 412 7.07 -9.84 19.78
C SER A 412 8.28 -9.18 20.46
N ILE A 413 8.05 -8.59 21.62
CA ILE A 413 9.02 -7.92 22.52
C ILE A 413 10.22 -8.83 22.87
N THR A 414 10.16 -10.12 22.54
CA THR A 414 11.25 -11.07 22.76
C THR A 414 12.48 -10.80 21.87
N VAL A 415 12.32 -10.20 20.68
CA VAL A 415 13.45 -9.95 19.75
C VAL A 415 14.13 -8.61 20.03
N PHE A 416 13.37 -7.58 20.43
CA PHE A 416 13.90 -6.22 20.68
C PHE A 416 14.90 -6.15 21.83
N VAL A 417 14.71 -6.93 22.89
CA VAL A 417 15.63 -6.93 24.06
C VAL A 417 16.96 -7.61 23.73
N VAL A 418 17.00 -8.54 22.77
CA VAL A 418 18.25 -9.20 22.35
C VAL A 418 18.98 -8.38 21.28
N ALA A 419 18.25 -7.80 20.31
CA ALA A 419 18.84 -7.02 19.22
C ALA A 419 19.46 -5.70 19.71
N THR A 420 18.79 -4.96 20.61
CA THR A 420 19.37 -3.73 21.19
C THR A 420 20.59 -4.01 22.07
N PHE A 421 20.64 -5.16 22.75
CA PHE A 421 21.83 -5.57 23.50
C PHE A 421 23.00 -5.97 22.59
N VAL A 422 22.73 -6.62 21.46
CA VAL A 422 23.77 -7.04 20.50
C VAL A 422 24.31 -5.84 19.70
N VAL A 423 23.45 -4.90 19.29
CA VAL A 423 23.85 -3.70 18.55
C VAL A 423 24.60 -2.70 19.44
N ALA A 424 24.18 -2.53 20.70
CA ALA A 424 24.89 -1.67 21.65
C ALA A 424 26.28 -2.21 22.01
N VAL A 425 26.41 -3.53 22.18
CA VAL A 425 27.71 -4.18 22.47
C VAL A 425 28.60 -4.19 21.23
N GLY A 426 28.06 -4.49 20.04
CA GLY A 426 28.80 -4.46 18.78
C GLY A 426 29.34 -3.07 18.42
N SER A 427 28.52 -2.03 18.63
CA SER A 427 28.90 -0.63 18.38
C SER A 427 29.96 -0.13 19.36
N PHE A 428 29.92 -0.58 20.62
CA PHE A 428 30.93 -0.24 21.63
C PHE A 428 32.29 -0.90 21.34
N PHE A 429 32.32 -2.14 20.84
CA PHE A 429 33.56 -2.81 20.45
C PHE A 429 34.14 -2.28 19.12
N ALA A 430 33.30 -1.90 18.16
CA ALA A 430 33.72 -1.28 16.90
C ALA A 430 34.32 0.12 17.11
N ALA A 431 33.68 0.96 17.93
CA ALA A 431 34.19 2.29 18.28
C ALA A 431 35.52 2.20 19.05
N ARG A 432 35.67 1.23 19.96
CA ARG A 432 36.93 1.05 20.71
C ARG A 432 38.10 0.62 19.82
N ARG A 433 37.88 -0.28 18.85
CA ARG A 433 38.91 -0.66 17.85
C ARG A 433 39.32 0.50 16.95
N TYR A 434 38.37 1.37 16.58
CA TYR A 434 38.64 2.57 15.77
C TYR A 434 39.51 3.60 16.51
N PHE A 435 39.28 3.80 17.81
CA PHE A 435 40.07 4.74 18.62
C PHE A 435 41.44 4.20 19.05
N GLU A 436 41.58 2.88 19.25
CA GLU A 436 42.88 2.27 19.58
C GLU A 436 43.79 2.19 18.34
N GLY A 437 43.26 1.94 17.14
CA GLY A 437 44.04 1.92 15.89
C GLY A 437 44.57 3.30 15.44
N ASN A 438 43.84 4.39 15.73
CA ASN A 438 44.25 5.75 15.36
C ASN A 438 45.28 6.40 16.31
N LYS A 439 45.57 5.77 17.46
CA LYS A 439 46.65 6.22 18.36
C LYS A 439 48.03 5.77 17.90
N GLU A 440 48.14 4.66 17.17
CA GLU A 440 49.43 4.17 16.65
C GLU A 440 49.85 4.86 15.34
N ALA A 441 48.90 5.36 14.56
CA ALA A 441 49.18 6.03 13.28
C ALA A 441 49.72 7.48 13.42
N ASN A 442 49.43 8.17 14.54
CA ASN A 442 49.77 9.60 14.71
C ASN A 442 51.12 9.87 15.39
N VAL A 443 51.90 8.84 15.73
CA VAL A 443 53.24 9.01 16.34
C VAL A 443 54.38 9.06 15.29
N VAL A 444 54.11 8.78 14.01
CA VAL A 444 55.18 8.55 13.00
C VAL A 444 55.38 9.68 11.98
N ARG A 445 54.69 10.84 12.07
CA ARG A 445 55.01 12.00 11.20
C ARG A 445 55.13 13.31 11.97
N GLY A 446 56.35 13.60 12.43
CA GLY A 446 56.73 14.94 12.90
C GLY A 446 57.21 15.84 11.76
N LYS A 447 56.77 17.12 11.75
CA LYS A 447 57.64 18.31 11.67
C LYS A 447 56.85 19.64 11.71
N SER A 448 57.06 20.36 12.82
CA SER A 448 57.22 21.80 13.02
C SER A 448 56.67 22.86 12.02
N VAL A 449 55.83 23.76 12.60
CA VAL A 449 55.92 25.26 12.59
C VAL A 449 55.58 25.96 11.25
N LYS A 450 54.58 26.86 11.15
CA LYS A 450 54.53 28.23 11.71
C LYS A 450 53.14 28.85 11.46
N MET A 451 52.59 29.55 12.44
CA MET A 451 51.40 30.41 12.29
C MET A 451 51.73 31.62 11.41
N VAL A 452 50.80 31.99 10.53
CA VAL A 452 50.70 33.34 9.96
C VAL A 452 49.28 33.81 10.25
N ASP A 453 49.18 34.76 11.18
CA ASP A 453 48.01 35.62 11.35
C ASP A 453 47.79 36.43 10.07
N ASN A 454 46.53 36.58 9.66
CA ASN A 454 46.07 37.81 9.01
C ASN A 454 44.54 37.92 9.16
N ASN A 455 44.14 38.77 10.09
CA ASN A 455 42.90 39.54 10.02
C ASN A 455 42.86 40.31 8.69
N ALA A 456 41.72 40.31 7.99
CA ALA A 456 40.98 41.53 7.62
C ALA A 456 39.80 41.24 6.67
N LEU A 457 38.63 41.71 7.11
CA LEU A 457 37.43 42.15 6.38
C LEU A 457 36.50 41.11 5.76
#